data_AF-A0A7J6X8K0-F1
#
_entry.id   AF-A0A7J6X8K0-F1
#
_cell.length_a   1.000
_cell.length_b   1.000
_cell.length_c   1.000
_cell.angle_alpha   90.00
_cell.angle_beta   90.00
_cell.angle_gamma   90.00
#
_symmetry.space_group_name_H-M   'P 1'
#
loop_
_entity.id
_entity.type
_entity.pdbx_description
1 polymer ?
#
loop_
_entity_poly.entity_id
_entity_poly.type
_entity_poly.pdbx_seq_one_letter_code
_entity_poly.pdbx_strand_id
1 'polypeptide(L)'
;MDPGVWKFFCIYEHNAKVIARNKKNAENKKNATPHCYGRRSFAQVIDSMIKENQGQKPRRVEIWKKGRVRVDGSILESARETYEKVVAADEKITSSGTVDVDDIEHDALSEVFGVDKKSCTRGVSSYTSLKQVRHADFVRSLHVKDVLASNASVDEKIGKMESKIDSMEGVLKVIIICGYPCI
;
A
#
# COMPACT_ATOMS: atom_id res chain seq x y z
N MET A 1 -39.05 21.53 12.86
CA MET A 1 -37.81 22.33 12.72
C MET A 1 -38.05 23.65 13.41
N ASP A 2 -37.13 24.07 14.29
CA ASP A 2 -37.24 25.36 14.97
C ASP A 2 -37.05 26.52 13.98
N PRO A 3 -37.95 27.52 13.92
CA PRO A 3 -37.83 28.67 13.03
C PRO A 3 -36.53 29.47 13.20
N GLY A 4 -35.96 29.47 14.42
CA GLY A 4 -34.67 30.10 14.71
C GLY A 4 -33.52 29.43 13.96
N VAL A 5 -33.47 28.09 13.96
CA VAL A 5 -32.47 27.31 13.21
C VAL A 5 -32.53 27.59 11.70
N TRP A 6 -33.73 27.70 11.13
CA TRP A 6 -33.89 28.01 9.70
C TRP A 6 -33.37 29.42 9.35
N LYS A 7 -33.69 30.41 10.19
CA LYS A 7 -33.22 31.79 10.00
C LYS A 7 -31.69 31.89 10.05
N PHE A 8 -31.06 31.20 11.00
CA PHE A 8 -29.60 31.12 11.09
C PHE A 8 -28.97 30.47 9.86
N PHE A 9 -29.57 29.39 9.36
CA PHE A 9 -29.10 28.72 8.14
C PHE A 9 -29.14 29.68 6.93
N CYS A 10 -30.25 30.40 6.73
CA CYS A 10 -30.34 31.37 5.63
C CYS A 10 -29.27 32.47 5.74
N ILE A 11 -29.07 33.05 6.93
CA ILE A 11 -28.02 34.07 7.15
C ILE A 11 -26.62 33.50 6.87
N TYR A 12 -26.38 32.25 7.26
CA TYR A 12 -25.11 31.56 7.04
C TYR A 12 -24.83 31.29 5.56
N GLU A 13 -25.79 30.76 4.82
CA GLU A 13 -25.64 30.45 3.38
C GLU A 13 -25.44 31.72 2.54
N HIS A 14 -26.08 32.83 2.92
CA HIS A 14 -25.90 34.12 2.25
C HIS A 14 -24.64 34.89 2.70
N ASN A 15 -23.85 34.33 3.62
CA ASN A 15 -22.59 34.96 4.02
C ASN A 15 -21.58 34.91 2.86
N ALA A 16 -21.02 36.07 2.49
CA ALA A 16 -20.06 36.18 1.40
C ALA A 16 -18.86 35.22 1.53
N LYS A 17 -18.37 34.96 2.75
CA LYS A 17 -17.28 34.00 3.00
C LYS A 17 -17.70 32.57 2.68
N VAL A 18 -18.94 32.19 3.01
CA VAL A 18 -19.50 30.86 2.74
C VAL A 18 -19.71 30.68 1.26
N ILE A 19 -20.30 31.66 0.58
CA ILE A 19 -20.48 31.65 -0.88
C ILE A 19 -19.14 31.51 -1.60
N ALA A 20 -18.14 32.32 -1.25
CA ALA A 20 -16.81 32.26 -1.86
C ALA A 20 -16.14 30.89 -1.64
N ARG A 21 -16.23 30.35 -0.41
CA ARG A 21 -15.74 29.00 -0.09
C ARG A 21 -16.45 27.93 -0.90
N ASN A 22 -17.77 28.00 -1.01
CA ASN A 22 -18.59 27.03 -1.74
C ASN A 22 -18.27 27.07 -3.24
N LYS A 23 -18.09 28.26 -3.82
CA LYS A 23 -17.65 28.43 -5.22
C LYS A 23 -16.27 27.81 -5.46
N LYS A 24 -15.29 28.11 -4.60
CA LYS A 24 -13.95 27.48 -4.66
C LYS A 24 -14.01 25.96 -4.52
N ASN A 25 -14.85 25.45 -3.63
CA ASN A 25 -15.04 24.00 -3.46
C ASN A 25 -15.68 23.36 -4.69
N ALA A 26 -16.63 24.02 -5.34
CA ALA A 26 -17.25 23.54 -6.58
C ALA A 26 -16.24 23.49 -7.73
N GLU A 27 -15.41 24.52 -7.88
CA GLU A 27 -14.31 24.54 -8.86
C GLU A 27 -13.30 23.42 -8.58
N ASN A 28 -12.89 23.23 -7.33
CA ASN A 28 -11.99 22.13 -6.95
C ASN A 28 -12.59 20.74 -7.23
N LYS A 29 -13.91 20.57 -7.09
CA LYS A 29 -14.59 19.31 -7.42
C LYS A 29 -14.55 18.98 -8.90
N LYS A 30 -14.56 19.99 -9.79
CA LYS A 30 -14.44 19.78 -11.25
C LYS A 30 -13.07 19.22 -11.64
N ASN A 31 -12.03 19.59 -10.90
CA ASN A 31 -10.66 19.13 -11.11
C ASN A 31 -10.32 17.86 -10.29
N ALA A 32 -11.29 17.30 -9.57
CA ALA A 32 -11.07 16.09 -8.82
C ALA A 32 -10.95 14.90 -9.77
N THR A 33 -9.98 14.03 -9.53
CA THR A 33 -9.85 12.74 -10.20
C THR A 33 -10.55 11.66 -9.37
N PRO A 34 -11.85 11.39 -9.62
CA PRO A 34 -12.61 10.44 -8.81
C PRO A 34 -11.99 9.04 -8.90
N HIS A 35 -12.21 8.25 -7.87
CA HIS A 35 -11.82 6.83 -7.87
C HIS A 35 -13.04 5.93 -8.07
N CYS A 36 -12.81 4.75 -8.63
CA CYS A 36 -13.81 3.73 -8.97
C CYS A 36 -14.01 2.68 -7.85
N TYR A 37 -13.40 2.85 -6.67
CA TYR A 37 -13.53 1.92 -5.54
C TYR A 37 -14.90 1.91 -4.85
N GLY A 38 -15.84 2.76 -5.28
CA GLY A 38 -17.17 2.86 -4.66
C GLY A 38 -17.05 3.23 -3.18
N ARG A 39 -17.57 2.36 -2.31
CA ARG A 39 -17.52 2.53 -0.84
C ARG A 39 -16.27 1.95 -0.18
N ARG A 40 -15.40 1.26 -0.94
CA ARG A 40 -14.18 0.69 -0.37
C ARG A 40 -13.15 1.78 -0.11
N SER A 41 -12.56 1.76 1.08
CA SER A 41 -11.44 2.63 1.41
C SER A 41 -10.15 2.14 0.75
N PHE A 42 -9.17 3.04 0.60
CA PHE A 42 -7.83 2.64 0.15
C PHE A 42 -7.22 1.55 1.03
N ALA A 43 -7.42 1.61 2.36
CA ALA A 43 -6.92 0.58 3.27
C ALA A 43 -7.50 -0.82 2.97
N GLN A 44 -8.80 -0.91 2.65
CA GLN A 44 -9.43 -2.17 2.27
C GLN A 44 -8.88 -2.70 0.94
N VAL A 45 -8.61 -1.81 -0.01
CA VAL A 45 -8.00 -2.17 -1.29
C VAL A 45 -6.57 -2.67 -1.09
N ILE A 46 -5.78 -1.99 -0.26
CA ILE A 46 -4.41 -2.39 0.08
C ILE A 46 -4.41 -3.79 0.70
N ASP A 47 -5.26 -4.04 1.71
CA ASP A 47 -5.38 -5.35 2.35
C ASP A 47 -5.77 -6.45 1.34
N SER A 48 -6.70 -6.15 0.43
CA SER A 48 -7.09 -7.09 -0.64
C SER A 48 -5.91 -7.38 -1.58
N MET A 49 -5.16 -6.36 -1.98
CA MET A 49 -3.99 -6.51 -2.85
C MET A 49 -2.84 -7.27 -2.17
N ILE A 50 -2.62 -7.05 -0.87
CA ILE A 50 -1.61 -7.81 -0.10
C ILE A 50 -1.98 -9.30 -0.07
N LYS A 51 -3.26 -9.62 0.13
CA LYS A 51 -3.76 -11.01 0.09
C LYS A 51 -3.60 -11.63 -1.29
N GLU A 52 -3.91 -10.88 -2.35
CA GLU A 52 -3.70 -11.31 -3.74
C GLU A 52 -2.21 -11.54 -4.07
N ASN A 53 -1.31 -10.70 -3.55
CA ASN A 53 0.12 -10.71 -3.84
C ASN A 53 0.97 -11.47 -2.78
N GLN A 54 0.41 -12.51 -2.14
CA GLN A 54 1.15 -13.37 -1.19
C GLN A 54 1.86 -12.61 -0.06
N GLY A 55 1.26 -11.53 0.44
CA GLY A 55 1.82 -10.70 1.51
C GLY A 55 2.70 -9.54 1.05
N GLN A 56 2.95 -9.39 -0.25
CA GLN A 56 3.74 -8.27 -0.76
C GLN A 56 2.93 -6.96 -0.74
N LYS A 57 3.53 -5.90 -0.19
CA LYS A 57 2.93 -4.56 -0.15
C LYS A 57 2.91 -3.98 -1.58
N PRO A 58 1.74 -3.60 -2.11
CA PRO A 58 1.65 -2.95 -3.42
C PRO A 58 2.20 -1.51 -3.37
N ARG A 59 2.72 -1.04 -4.50
CA ARG A 59 3.17 0.36 -4.63
C ARG A 59 1.97 1.31 -4.61
N ARG A 60 2.15 2.51 -4.07
CA ARG A 60 1.06 3.51 -4.03
C ARG A 60 0.55 3.90 -5.42
N VAL A 61 1.41 3.89 -6.44
CA VAL A 61 1.01 4.14 -7.82
C VAL A 61 0.07 3.04 -8.35
N GLU A 62 0.29 1.78 -7.98
CA GLU A 62 -0.56 0.65 -8.39
C GLU A 62 -1.94 0.79 -7.75
N ILE A 63 -1.98 1.11 -6.45
CA ILE A 63 -3.21 1.40 -5.73
C ILE A 63 -3.92 2.61 -6.34
N TRP A 64 -3.19 3.63 -6.77
CA TRP A 64 -3.78 4.80 -7.43
C TRP A 64 -4.36 4.45 -8.80
N LYS A 65 -3.64 3.67 -9.62
CA LYS A 65 -4.05 3.20 -10.96
C LYS A 65 -5.26 2.28 -10.89
N LYS A 66 -5.23 1.24 -10.05
CA LYS A 66 -6.36 0.31 -9.82
C LYS A 66 -7.63 1.07 -9.40
N GLY A 67 -7.47 2.22 -8.76
CA GLY A 67 -8.58 3.08 -8.36
C GLY A 67 -9.20 3.91 -9.47
N ARG A 68 -8.62 3.96 -10.67
CA ARG A 68 -9.15 4.75 -11.80
C ARG A 68 -9.61 3.89 -12.96
N VAL A 69 -9.45 2.58 -12.82
CA VAL A 69 -9.95 1.56 -13.73
C VAL A 69 -11.26 1.03 -13.16
N ARG A 70 -12.29 0.95 -14.00
CA ARG A 70 -13.58 0.33 -13.67
C ARG A 70 -13.48 -1.20 -13.74
N VAL A 71 -14.52 -1.89 -13.29
CA VAL A 71 -14.58 -3.36 -13.32
C VAL A 71 -14.51 -3.92 -14.75
N ASP A 72 -15.02 -3.18 -15.74
CA ASP A 72 -14.95 -3.51 -17.17
C ASP A 72 -13.59 -3.19 -17.82
N GLY A 73 -12.62 -2.68 -17.05
CA GLY A 73 -11.31 -2.27 -17.55
C GLY A 73 -11.26 -0.86 -18.15
N SER A 74 -12.39 -0.17 -18.26
CA SER A 74 -12.43 1.19 -18.80
C SER A 74 -11.91 2.22 -17.79
N ILE A 75 -11.25 3.26 -18.29
CA ILE A 75 -10.79 4.40 -17.48
C ILE A 75 -11.84 5.50 -17.55
N LEU A 76 -12.05 6.20 -16.43
CA LEU A 76 -13.00 7.31 -16.39
C LEU A 76 -12.47 8.47 -17.24
N GLU A 77 -13.29 8.97 -18.18
CA GLU A 77 -12.91 10.00 -19.16
C GLU A 77 -12.21 11.22 -18.53
N SER A 78 -12.76 11.72 -17.42
CA SER A 78 -12.22 12.88 -16.70
C SER A 78 -10.87 12.62 -16.02
N ALA A 79 -10.46 11.35 -15.88
CA ALA A 79 -9.20 10.95 -15.29
C ALA A 79 -8.21 10.42 -16.32
N ARG A 80 -8.62 10.21 -17.58
CA ARG A 80 -7.83 9.53 -18.62
C ARG A 80 -6.49 10.20 -18.89
N GLU A 81 -6.49 11.51 -19.17
CA GLU A 81 -5.26 12.26 -19.44
C GLU A 81 -4.26 12.17 -18.27
N THR A 82 -4.75 12.28 -17.05
CA THR A 82 -3.90 12.19 -15.85
C THR A 82 -3.42 10.77 -15.62
N TYR A 83 -4.27 9.78 -15.88
CA TYR A 83 -3.92 8.37 -15.78
C TYR A 83 -2.78 8.01 -16.74
N GLU A 84 -2.87 8.45 -18.00
CA GLU A 84 -1.83 8.23 -19.01
C GLU A 84 -0.50 8.85 -18.61
N LYS A 85 -0.51 10.09 -18.06
CA LYS A 85 0.71 10.72 -17.53
C LYS A 85 1.34 9.91 -16.39
N VAL A 86 0.52 9.36 -15.48
CA VAL A 86 1.00 8.52 -14.37
C VAL A 86 1.55 7.21 -14.90
N VAL A 87 0.93 6.58 -15.90
CA VAL A 87 1.44 5.36 -16.53
C VAL A 87 2.79 5.60 -17.17
N ALA A 88 2.93 6.66 -17.97
CA ALA A 88 4.19 7.01 -18.62
C ALA A 88 5.32 7.31 -17.61
N ALA A 89 5.02 8.03 -16.53
CA ALA A 89 5.98 8.28 -15.45
C ALA A 89 6.37 6.98 -14.71
N ASP A 90 5.41 6.10 -14.47
CA ASP A 90 5.66 4.81 -13.82
C ASP A 90 6.53 3.87 -14.67
N GLU A 91 6.27 3.82 -15.98
CA GLU A 91 7.10 3.06 -16.94
C GLU A 91 8.53 3.60 -16.98
N LYS A 92 8.70 4.93 -17.01
CA LYS A 92 10.02 5.58 -16.98
C LYS A 92 10.81 5.21 -15.72
N ILE A 93 10.17 5.27 -14.55
CA ILE A 93 10.80 4.93 -13.26
C ILE A 93 11.15 3.44 -13.21
N THR A 94 10.23 2.58 -13.62
CA THR A 94 10.43 1.12 -13.60
C THR A 94 11.52 0.69 -14.58
N SER A 95 11.66 1.38 -15.71
CA SER A 95 12.73 1.12 -16.68
C SER A 95 14.11 1.59 -16.23
N SER A 96 14.17 2.53 -15.26
CA SER A 96 15.43 3.14 -14.81
C SER A 96 16.20 2.33 -13.76
N GLY A 97 15.60 1.28 -13.18
CA GLY A 97 16.27 0.40 -12.22
C GLY A 97 15.35 -0.13 -11.12
N THR A 98 15.95 -0.53 -9.99
CA THR A 98 15.22 -1.04 -8.82
C THR A 98 14.35 0.05 -8.22
N VAL A 99 13.03 -0.17 -8.23
CA VAL A 99 12.05 0.78 -7.69
C VAL A 99 11.84 0.51 -6.21
N ASP A 100 12.12 1.51 -5.37
CA ASP A 100 11.76 1.45 -3.95
C ASP A 100 10.25 1.65 -3.78
N VAL A 101 9.61 0.69 -3.11
CA VAL A 101 8.16 0.71 -2.83
C VAL A 101 7.80 1.81 -1.83
N ASP A 102 8.74 2.21 -0.98
CA ASP A 102 8.53 3.18 0.10
C ASP A 102 9.03 4.60 -0.25
N ASP A 103 9.64 4.80 -1.42
CA ASP A 103 10.04 6.14 -1.88
C ASP A 103 8.86 6.94 -2.44
N ILE A 104 8.17 7.62 -1.52
CA ILE A 104 7.01 8.46 -1.84
C ILE A 104 7.42 9.79 -2.49
N GLU A 105 8.66 10.26 -2.30
CA GLU A 105 9.09 11.58 -2.77
C GLU A 105 9.40 11.57 -4.27
N HIS A 106 9.89 10.45 -4.82
CA HIS A 106 10.36 10.36 -6.20
C HIS A 106 9.57 9.37 -7.07
N ASP A 107 8.38 8.96 -6.64
CA ASP A 107 7.55 8.06 -7.45
C ASP A 107 6.77 8.80 -8.56
N ALA A 108 6.11 8.01 -9.42
CA ALA A 108 5.33 8.49 -10.56
C ALA A 108 4.21 9.47 -10.16
N LEU A 109 3.62 9.29 -8.97
CA LEU A 109 2.60 10.21 -8.48
C LEU A 109 3.19 11.57 -8.09
N SER A 110 4.37 11.57 -7.47
CA SER A 110 5.08 12.81 -7.14
C SER A 110 5.61 13.52 -8.40
N GLU A 111 6.02 12.79 -9.44
CA GLU A 111 6.40 13.38 -10.74
C GLU A 111 5.22 14.08 -11.42
N VAL A 112 4.05 13.43 -11.49
CA VAL A 112 2.88 13.98 -12.20
C VAL A 112 2.15 15.06 -11.41
N PHE A 113 2.00 14.87 -10.09
CA PHE A 113 1.17 15.74 -9.27
C PHE A 113 1.93 16.66 -8.33
N GLY A 114 3.26 16.57 -8.32
CA GLY A 114 4.12 17.22 -7.33
C GLY A 114 3.97 16.60 -5.94
N VAL A 115 4.75 17.16 -5.02
CA VAL A 115 4.81 16.75 -3.60
C VAL A 115 3.42 16.71 -2.98
N ASP A 116 3.17 15.64 -2.21
CA ASP A 116 1.90 15.45 -1.52
C ASP A 116 1.62 16.54 -0.47
N LYS A 117 0.33 16.84 -0.28
CA LYS A 117 -0.11 17.86 0.68
C LYS A 117 0.08 17.33 2.11
N LYS A 118 0.36 18.24 3.05
CA LYS A 118 0.66 17.92 4.47
C LYS A 118 -0.29 16.94 5.15
N SER A 119 -1.58 16.91 4.77
CA SER A 119 -2.61 16.08 5.38
C SER A 119 -3.18 14.97 4.48
N CYS A 120 -2.67 14.79 3.26
CA CYS A 120 -3.24 13.84 2.30
C CYS A 120 -2.15 13.25 1.41
N THR A 121 -1.83 11.98 1.66
CA THR A 121 -0.94 11.18 0.82
C THR A 121 -1.76 10.40 -0.21
N ARG A 122 -1.48 10.65 -1.49
CA ARG A 122 -2.21 10.00 -2.60
C ARG A 122 -1.93 8.50 -2.61
N GLY A 123 -2.96 7.69 -2.85
CA GLY A 123 -2.85 6.23 -2.90
C GLY A 123 -2.78 5.54 -1.54
N VAL A 124 -2.88 6.27 -0.43
CA VAL A 124 -2.85 5.71 0.94
C VAL A 124 -4.16 5.98 1.67
N SER A 125 -4.48 7.24 1.94
CA SER A 125 -5.77 7.65 2.51
C SER A 125 -5.94 9.17 2.43
N SER A 126 -7.19 9.64 2.45
CA SER A 126 -7.53 11.07 2.44
C SER A 126 -7.11 11.84 3.69
N TYR A 127 -6.78 11.13 4.78
CA TYR A 127 -6.49 11.71 6.10
C TYR A 127 -5.12 11.28 6.65
N THR A 128 -4.31 10.59 5.84
CA THR A 128 -2.97 10.18 6.25
C THR A 128 -1.97 11.22 5.76
N SER A 129 -1.23 11.79 6.70
CA SER A 129 -0.10 12.68 6.41
C SER A 129 1.13 11.89 6.00
N LEU A 130 2.00 12.52 5.21
CA LEU A 130 3.29 11.95 4.81
C LEU A 130 4.14 11.49 6.01
N LYS A 131 4.09 12.24 7.13
CA LYS A 131 4.79 11.87 8.37
C LYS A 131 4.29 10.56 8.95
N GLN A 132 2.98 10.33 8.94
CA GLN A 132 2.40 9.07 9.43
C GLN A 132 2.77 7.90 8.53
N VAL A 133 2.79 8.10 7.21
CA VAL A 133 3.21 7.05 6.27
C VAL A 133 4.66 6.67 6.52
N ARG A 134 5.58 7.65 6.60
CA ARG A 134 6.99 7.40 6.93
C ARG A 134 7.19 6.68 8.25
N HIS A 135 6.42 7.05 9.27
CA HIS A 135 6.50 6.38 10.55
C HIS A 135 6.05 4.92 10.47
N ALA A 136 4.95 4.64 9.76
CA ALA A 136 4.49 3.28 9.52
C ALA A 136 5.51 2.45 8.72
N ASP A 137 6.11 3.03 7.68
CA ASP A 137 7.12 2.37 6.86
C ASP A 137 8.40 2.08 7.66
N PHE A 138 8.83 3.02 8.51
CA PHE A 138 9.95 2.80 9.42
C PHE A 138 9.69 1.65 10.39
N VAL A 139 8.54 1.64 11.07
CA VAL A 139 8.16 0.56 12.01
C VAL A 139 8.08 -0.79 11.29
N ARG A 140 7.55 -0.82 10.08
CA ARG A 140 7.50 -2.02 9.23
C ARG A 140 8.90 -2.52 8.88
N SER A 141 9.81 -1.62 8.52
CA SER A 141 11.19 -1.96 8.18
C SER A 141 11.94 -2.61 9.35
N LEU A 142 11.69 -2.13 10.58
CA LEU A 142 12.22 -2.75 11.80
C LEU A 142 11.63 -4.14 12.01
N HIS A 143 10.31 -4.28 11.90
CA HIS A 143 9.65 -5.56 12.07
C HIS A 143 10.15 -6.61 11.07
N VAL A 144 10.36 -6.25 9.80
CA VAL A 144 10.91 -7.17 8.79
C VAL A 144 12.33 -7.61 9.18
N LYS A 145 13.17 -6.69 9.67
CA LYS A 145 14.53 -7.04 10.15
C LYS A 145 14.48 -8.02 11.32
N ASP A 146 13.58 -7.80 12.28
CA ASP A 146 13.41 -8.68 13.43
C ASP A 146 12.93 -10.08 13.02
N VAL A 147 12.00 -10.16 12.06
CA VAL A 147 11.50 -11.42 11.49
C VAL A 147 12.62 -12.16 10.75
N LEU A 148 13.40 -11.46 9.90
CA LEU A 148 14.53 -12.08 9.19
C LEU A 148 15.60 -12.61 10.13
N ALA A 149 15.93 -11.86 11.19
CA ALA A 149 16.88 -12.31 12.22
C ALA A 149 16.36 -13.54 12.97
N SER A 150 15.05 -13.57 13.27
CA SER A 150 14.40 -14.71 13.92
C SER A 150 14.41 -15.95 13.02
N ASN A 151 14.09 -15.79 11.73
CA ASN A 151 14.10 -16.88 10.76
C ASN A 151 15.51 -17.47 10.60
N ALA A 152 16.55 -16.64 10.49
CA ALA A 152 17.93 -17.12 10.42
C ALA A 152 18.32 -17.95 11.67
N SER A 153 17.86 -17.57 12.86
CA SER A 153 18.07 -18.35 14.08
C SER A 153 17.30 -19.69 14.07
N VAL A 154 16.09 -19.70 13.51
CA VAL A 154 15.30 -20.94 13.34
C VAL A 154 15.99 -21.87 12.36
N ASP A 155 16.46 -21.37 11.22
CA ASP A 155 17.15 -22.16 10.20
C ASP A 155 18.44 -22.79 10.75
N GLU A 156 19.20 -22.06 11.56
CA GLU A 156 20.39 -22.60 12.25
C GLU A 156 20.03 -23.77 13.19
N LYS A 157 18.91 -23.65 13.93
CA LYS A 157 18.43 -24.71 14.82
C LYS A 157 17.93 -25.92 14.03
N ILE A 158 17.25 -25.70 12.91
CA ILE A 158 16.80 -26.78 12.01
C ILE A 158 18.00 -27.56 11.48
N GLY A 159 19.04 -26.90 10.97
CA GLY A 159 20.25 -27.58 10.49
C GLY A 159 20.97 -28.39 11.59
N LYS A 160 20.99 -27.89 12.83
CA LYS A 160 21.49 -28.66 13.99
C LYS A 160 20.64 -29.88 14.34
N MET A 161 19.33 -29.83 14.09
CA MET A 161 18.45 -30.99 14.29
C MET A 161 18.61 -32.01 13.16
N GLU A 162 18.69 -31.57 11.91
CA GLU A 162 18.91 -32.43 10.74
C GLU A 162 20.22 -33.22 10.86
N SER A 163 21.33 -32.54 11.19
CA SER A 163 22.62 -33.22 11.45
C SER A 163 22.58 -34.25 12.59
N LYS A 164 21.77 -34.02 13.64
CA LYS A 164 21.58 -35.00 14.71
C LYS A 164 20.78 -36.22 14.24
N ILE A 165 19.75 -36.01 13.42
CA ILE A 165 18.96 -37.08 12.83
C ILE A 165 19.86 -37.95 11.95
N ASP A 166 20.65 -37.35 11.07
CA ASP A 166 21.60 -38.07 10.21
C ASP A 166 22.60 -38.90 11.03
N SER A 167 23.11 -38.34 12.14
CA SER A 167 23.99 -39.05 13.06
C SER A 167 23.30 -40.25 13.70
N MET A 168 22.04 -40.09 14.15
CA MET A 168 21.25 -41.18 14.73
C MET A 168 20.93 -42.27 13.71
N GLU A 169 20.59 -41.91 12.47
CA GLU A 169 20.41 -42.87 11.38
C GLU A 169 21.68 -43.68 11.10
N GLY A 170 22.85 -43.03 11.15
CA GLY A 170 24.14 -43.70 11.04
C GLY A 170 24.36 -44.76 12.12
N VAL A 171 24.08 -44.42 13.38
CA VAL A 171 24.18 -45.37 14.51
C VAL A 171 23.22 -46.54 14.36
N LEU A 172 21.97 -46.28 13.96
CA LEU A 172 20.96 -47.32 13.71
C LEU A 172 21.40 -48.30 12.60
N LYS A 173 21.98 -47.79 11.50
CA LYS A 173 22.52 -48.65 10.43
C LYS A 173 23.62 -49.58 10.94
N VAL A 174 24.54 -49.06 11.76
CA VAL A 174 25.63 -49.88 12.36
C VAL A 174 25.07 -50.97 13.27
N ILE A 175 24.09 -50.65 14.11
CA ILE A 175 23.46 -51.63 15.02
C ILE A 175 22.76 -52.74 14.23
N ILE A 176 22.03 -52.41 13.16
CA ILE A 176 21.35 -53.41 12.34
C ILE A 176 22.36 -54.33 11.63
N ILE A 177 23.48 -53.78 11.12
CA ILE A 177 24.50 -54.59 10.42
C ILE A 177 25.28 -55.48 11.39
N CYS A 178 25.63 -55.00 12.58
CA CYS A 178 26.37 -55.77 13.58
C CYS A 178 25.50 -56.70 14.43
N GLY A 179 24.17 -56.51 14.43
CA GLY A 179 23.21 -57.24 15.26
C GLY A 179 22.69 -58.54 14.66
N TYR A 180 22.99 -58.87 13.40
CA TYR A 180 22.73 -60.19 12.83
C TYR A 180 23.97 -61.06 12.95
N PRO A 181 24.09 -61.93 13.98
CA PRO A 181 25.07 -63.01 13.92
C PRO A 181 24.72 -63.88 12.72
N CYS A 182 25.68 -64.04 11.80
CA CYS A 182 25.61 -65.03 10.74
C CYS A 182 25.32 -66.41 11.36
N ILE A 183 24.11 -66.92 11.14
CA ILE A 183 23.73 -68.32 11.36
C ILE A 183 23.88 -69.04 10.04
#